data_AF-A0A960S2E6-F1
#
_entry.id   AF-A0A960S2E6-F1
#
_cell.length_a   1.000
_cell.length_b   1.000
_cell.length_c   1.000
_cell.angle_alpha   90.00
_cell.angle_beta   90.00
_cell.angle_gamma   90.00
#
_symmetry.space_group_name_H-M   'P 1'
#
loop_
_entity.id
_entity.type
_entity.pdbx_description
1 polymer ?
#
loop_
_entity_poly.entity_id
_entity_poly.type
_entity_poly.pdbx_seq_one_letter_code
_entity_poly.pdbx_strand_id
1 'polypeptide(L)'
;MRKIKDLVPAMFSALHIFADPKCQERVWKERLGPETHTYLDVLEDFFQSFESLLPLEEKRTLSHAQRDALLHFAECLERFHETVGDKEMRDISLVLNHPQWKDIQNKARSLLELFEEDD
;
A
#
# COMPACT_ATOMS: atom_id res chain seq x y z
N MET A 1 24.58 -4.82 -1.94
CA MET A 1 23.44 -4.11 -2.56
C MET A 1 22.58 -3.56 -1.44
N ARG A 2 22.09 -2.30 -1.54
CA ARG A 2 21.01 -1.86 -0.65
C ARG A 2 19.74 -2.61 -1.04
N LYS A 3 18.96 -3.05 -0.05
CA LYS A 3 17.69 -3.74 -0.32
C LYS A 3 16.67 -2.69 -0.78
N ILE A 4 15.72 -3.07 -1.65
CA ILE A 4 14.71 -2.13 -2.16
C ILE A 4 13.91 -1.51 -1.01
N LYS A 5 13.62 -2.28 0.03
CA LYS A 5 12.98 -1.80 1.26
C LYS A 5 13.74 -0.67 1.96
N ASP A 6 15.05 -0.58 1.77
CA ASP A 6 15.88 0.51 2.31
C ASP A 6 15.81 1.78 1.44
N LEU A 7 15.37 1.66 0.19
CA LEU A 7 15.23 2.77 -0.75
C LEU A 7 13.86 3.44 -0.64
N VAL A 8 12.84 2.67 -0.28
CA VAL A 8 11.44 3.10 -0.18
C VAL A 8 10.77 2.57 1.10
N PRO A 9 11.29 2.94 2.29
CA PRO A 9 10.76 2.45 3.55
C PRO A 9 9.28 2.84 3.78
N ALA A 10 8.87 4.01 3.28
CA ALA A 10 7.48 4.47 3.38
C ALA A 10 6.51 3.59 2.57
N MET A 11 6.88 3.16 1.36
CA MET A 11 6.08 2.21 0.58
C MET A 11 5.88 0.88 1.32
N PHE A 12 6.94 0.33 1.91
CA PHE A 12 6.84 -0.93 2.65
C PHE A 12 6.00 -0.77 3.91
N SER A 13 6.17 0.34 4.63
CA SER A 13 5.30 0.67 5.76
C SER A 13 3.84 0.73 5.33
N ALA A 14 3.54 1.38 4.20
CA ALA A 14 2.19 1.46 3.67
C ALA A 14 1.63 0.09 3.29
N LEU A 15 2.43 -0.76 2.63
CA LEU A 15 2.05 -2.14 2.28
C LEU A 15 1.74 -2.98 3.52
N HIS A 16 2.56 -2.90 4.58
CA HIS A 16 2.28 -3.59 5.85
C HIS A 16 0.97 -3.11 6.47
N ILE A 17 0.70 -1.81 6.43
CA ILE A 17 -0.57 -1.27 6.93
C ILE A 17 -1.73 -1.75 6.08
N PHE A 18 -1.64 -1.72 4.74
CA PHE A 18 -2.67 -2.22 3.84
C PHE A 18 -2.91 -3.73 3.99
N ALA A 19 -1.90 -4.52 4.35
CA ALA A 19 -2.01 -5.97 4.52
C ALA A 19 -2.58 -6.40 5.89
N ASP A 20 -2.67 -5.50 6.88
CA ASP A 20 -3.09 -5.79 8.25
C ASP A 20 -4.47 -5.18 8.60
N PRO A 21 -5.55 -5.97 8.50
CA PRO A 21 -6.90 -5.52 8.87
C PRO A 21 -7.00 -5.07 10.33
N LYS A 22 -6.26 -5.69 11.25
CA LYS A 22 -6.33 -5.35 12.68
C LYS A 22 -5.70 -4.01 12.95
N CYS A 23 -4.58 -3.70 12.27
CA CYS A 23 -3.97 -2.38 12.33
C CYS A 23 -4.95 -1.32 11.82
N GLN A 24 -5.57 -1.55 10.67
CA GLN A 24 -6.51 -0.61 10.05
C GLN A 24 -7.73 -0.33 10.94
N GLU A 25 -8.35 -1.37 11.51
CA GLU A 25 -9.46 -1.21 12.44
C GLU A 25 -9.04 -0.43 13.69
N ARG A 26 -7.93 -0.82 14.31
CA ARG A 26 -7.44 -0.18 15.53
C ARG A 26 -7.03 1.29 15.30
N VAL A 27 -6.24 1.57 14.27
CA VAL A 27 -5.64 2.88 14.05
C VAL A 27 -6.60 3.81 13.31
N TRP A 28 -7.20 3.36 12.20
CA TRP A 28 -7.98 4.25 11.35
C TRP A 28 -9.41 4.43 11.85
N LYS A 29 -10.04 3.36 12.36
CA LYS A 29 -11.42 3.38 12.85
C LYS A 29 -11.50 3.73 14.34
N GLU A 30 -10.72 3.06 15.19
CA GLU A 30 -10.80 3.25 16.65
C GLU A 30 -9.90 4.37 17.17
N ARG A 31 -8.95 4.86 16.35
CA ARG A 31 -7.98 5.91 16.72
C ARG A 31 -7.14 5.53 17.95
N LEU A 32 -6.78 4.25 18.06
CA LEU A 32 -6.03 3.70 19.18
C LEU A 32 -4.59 3.37 18.82
N GLY A 33 -3.66 3.72 19.71
CA GLY A 33 -2.24 3.39 19.62
C GLY A 33 -1.34 4.63 19.47
N PRO A 34 -0.01 4.43 19.47
CA PRO A 34 0.94 5.50 19.22
C PRO A 34 0.93 5.97 17.76
N GLU A 35 0.39 5.17 16.84
CA GLU A 35 0.30 5.51 15.42
C GLU A 35 -0.85 6.47 15.15
N THR A 36 -0.60 7.53 14.37
CA THR A 36 -1.59 8.58 14.09
C THR A 36 -1.95 8.71 12.61
N HIS A 37 -1.45 7.80 11.78
CA HIS A 37 -1.63 7.88 10.33
C HIS A 37 -3.09 7.60 9.95
N THR A 38 -3.60 8.39 9.00
CA THR A 38 -4.90 8.17 8.37
C THR A 38 -4.76 7.26 7.16
N TYR A 39 -5.88 6.73 6.66
CA TYR A 39 -5.90 6.03 5.38
C TYR A 39 -5.32 6.89 4.25
N LEU A 40 -5.64 8.19 4.22
CA LEU A 40 -5.14 9.11 3.19
C LEU A 40 -3.63 9.34 3.32
N ASP A 41 -3.11 9.45 4.54
CA ASP A 41 -1.66 9.59 4.77
C ASP A 41 -0.92 8.36 4.22
N VAL A 42 -1.44 7.16 4.49
CA VAL A 42 -0.84 5.90 4.02
C VAL A 42 -0.92 5.76 2.50
N LEU A 43 -2.03 6.21 1.90
CA LEU A 43 -2.20 6.24 0.46
C LEU A 43 -1.20 7.18 -0.20
N GLU A 44 -1.03 8.38 0.35
CA GLU A 44 -0.07 9.38 -0.12
C GLU A 44 1.37 8.86 0.00
N ASP A 45 1.74 8.32 1.15
CA ASP A 45 3.07 7.72 1.40
C ASP A 45 3.39 6.62 0.37
N PHE A 46 2.39 5.79 0.03
CA PHE A 46 2.55 4.75 -0.98
C PHE A 46 2.81 5.34 -2.36
N PHE A 47 1.95 6.25 -2.86
CA PHE A 47 2.09 6.78 -4.22
C PHE A 47 3.31 7.67 -4.40
N GLN A 48 3.65 8.50 -3.42
CA GLN A 48 4.90 9.29 -3.47
C GLN A 48 6.13 8.37 -3.55
N SER A 49 6.14 7.29 -2.77
CA SER A 49 7.23 6.32 -2.83
C SER A 49 7.25 5.55 -4.15
N PHE A 50 6.08 5.16 -4.66
CA PHE A 50 5.92 4.48 -5.94
C PHE A 50 6.45 5.33 -7.10
N GLU A 51 6.10 6.61 -7.16
CA GLU A 51 6.64 7.55 -8.16
C GLU A 51 8.16 7.68 -8.05
N SER A 52 8.69 7.70 -6.82
CA SER A 52 10.14 7.77 -6.59
C SER A 52 10.91 6.51 -7.02
N LEU A 53 10.23 5.36 -7.17
CA LEU A 53 10.81 4.11 -7.65
C LEU A 53 10.93 4.07 -9.18
N LEU A 54 10.06 4.75 -9.92
CA LEU A 54 10.05 4.71 -11.38
C LEU A 54 11.43 5.07 -11.99
N PRO A 55 12.14 6.13 -11.54
CA PRO A 55 13.48 6.44 -12.03
C PRO A 55 14.56 5.43 -11.60
N LEU A 56 14.32 4.66 -10.53
CA LEU A 56 15.25 3.64 -10.03
C LEU A 56 15.09 2.31 -10.77
N GLU A 57 14.03 2.12 -11.54
CA GLU A 57 13.84 0.94 -12.38
C GLU A 57 14.92 0.77 -13.45
N GLU A 58 15.47 1.88 -13.96
CA GLU A 58 16.56 1.87 -14.94
C GLU A 58 17.82 1.17 -14.39
N LYS A 59 17.94 1.07 -13.06
CA LYS A 59 19.06 0.43 -12.37
C LYS A 59 18.85 -1.07 -12.11
N ARG A 60 17.77 -1.68 -12.64
CA ARG A 60 17.41 -3.11 -12.46
C ARG A 60 17.28 -3.56 -11.01
N THR A 61 16.75 -2.67 -10.15
CA THR A 61 16.62 -2.96 -8.72
C THR A 61 15.51 -3.98 -8.45
N LEU A 62 14.42 -3.95 -9.23
CA LEU A 62 13.26 -4.84 -9.13
C LEU A 62 13.30 -5.96 -10.17
N SER A 63 12.86 -7.17 -9.78
CA SER A 63 12.55 -8.23 -10.73
C SER A 63 11.32 -7.88 -11.58
N HIS A 64 11.13 -8.54 -12.72
CA HIS A 64 9.93 -8.33 -13.56
C HIS A 64 8.64 -8.67 -12.79
N ALA A 65 8.64 -9.76 -12.03
CA ALA A 65 7.49 -10.15 -11.23
C ALA A 65 7.14 -9.12 -10.15
N GLN A 66 8.15 -8.60 -9.44
CA GLN A 66 7.96 -7.55 -8.42
C GLN A 66 7.39 -6.27 -9.02
N ARG A 67 7.89 -5.87 -10.20
CA ARG A 67 7.42 -4.71 -10.92
C ARG A 67 5.97 -4.84 -11.35
N ASP A 68 5.64 -5.95 -12.01
CA ASP A 68 4.28 -6.19 -12.50
C ASP A 68 3.28 -6.25 -11.34
N ALA A 69 3.66 -6.89 -10.23
CA ALA A 69 2.84 -6.95 -9.02
C ALA A 69 2.65 -5.57 -8.37
N LEU A 70 3.70 -4.76 -8.31
CA LEU A 70 3.64 -3.40 -7.75
C LEU A 70 2.78 -2.47 -8.61
N LEU A 71 2.96 -2.49 -9.94
CA LEU A 71 2.13 -1.73 -10.89
C LEU A 71 0.66 -2.12 -10.76
N HIS A 72 0.37 -3.41 -10.76
CA HIS A 72 -1.00 -3.90 -10.62
C HIS A 72 -1.62 -3.48 -9.27
N PHE A 73 -0.86 -3.50 -8.19
CA PHE A 73 -1.33 -3.04 -6.89
C PHE A 73 -1.65 -1.54 -6.90
N ALA A 74 -0.78 -0.71 -7.49
CA ALA A 74 -1.03 0.72 -7.67
C ALA A 74 -2.31 0.98 -8.48
N GLU A 75 -2.47 0.33 -9.63
CA GLU A 75 -3.69 0.43 -10.46
C GLU A 75 -4.95 -0.04 -9.72
N CYS A 76 -4.84 -1.03 -8.83
CA CYS A 76 -5.97 -1.47 -7.99
C CYS A 76 -6.35 -0.41 -6.96
N LEU A 77 -5.37 0.23 -6.33
CA LEU A 77 -5.60 1.32 -5.38
C LEU A 77 -6.22 2.54 -6.08
N GLU A 78 -5.71 2.93 -7.25
CA GLU A 78 -6.27 4.04 -8.04
C GLU A 78 -7.73 3.76 -8.44
N ARG A 79 -8.01 2.58 -9.00
CA ARG A 79 -9.40 2.23 -9.38
C ARG A 79 -10.34 2.18 -8.19
N PHE A 80 -9.87 1.71 -7.05
CA PHE A 80 -10.63 1.74 -5.82
C PHE A 80 -10.90 3.17 -5.36
N HIS A 81 -9.89 4.05 -5.48
CA HIS A 81 -10.01 5.48 -5.23
C HIS A 81 -11.09 6.15 -6.08
N GLU A 82 -11.06 5.89 -7.39
CA GLU A 82 -12.06 6.40 -8.33
C GLU A 82 -13.47 5.85 -8.03
N THR A 83 -13.57 4.59 -7.61
CA THR A 83 -14.85 3.92 -7.36
C THR A 83 -15.54 4.43 -6.09
N VAL A 84 -14.79 4.60 -5.00
CA VAL A 84 -15.33 5.09 -3.73
C VAL A 84 -15.50 6.62 -3.77
N GLY A 85 -14.58 7.34 -4.40
CA GLY A 85 -14.62 8.79 -4.53
C GLY A 85 -14.22 9.55 -3.26
N ASP A 86 -13.65 10.74 -3.45
CA ASP A 86 -12.96 11.53 -2.41
C ASP A 86 -13.77 11.77 -1.13
N LYS A 87 -15.09 11.95 -1.25
CA LYS A 87 -15.95 12.26 -0.11
C LYS A 87 -16.16 11.04 0.79
N GLU A 88 -16.30 9.86 0.19
CA GLU A 88 -16.55 8.61 0.90
C GLU A 88 -15.26 8.04 1.49
N MET A 89 -14.10 8.34 0.89
CA MET A 89 -12.79 7.97 1.43
C MET A 89 -12.46 8.61 2.78
N ARG A 90 -13.10 9.74 3.10
CA ARG A 90 -12.98 10.37 4.43
C ARG A 90 -13.75 9.60 5.50
N ASP A 91 -14.73 8.78 5.10
CA ASP A 91 -15.41 7.84 5.98
C ASP A 91 -14.71 6.48 5.93
N ILE A 92 -13.85 6.26 6.92
CA ILE A 92 -13.09 5.02 7.04
C ILE A 92 -13.98 3.77 7.11
N SER A 93 -15.20 3.90 7.60
CA SER A 93 -16.13 2.77 7.67
C SER A 93 -16.55 2.32 6.27
N LEU A 94 -16.68 3.25 5.31
CA LEU A 94 -17.00 2.90 3.92
C LEU A 94 -15.82 2.20 3.26
N VAL A 95 -14.60 2.68 3.49
CA VAL A 95 -13.38 2.04 2.98
C VAL A 95 -13.26 0.61 3.50
N LEU A 96 -13.33 0.41 4.82
CA LEU A 96 -13.10 -0.91 5.45
C LEU A 96 -14.20 -1.94 5.13
N ASN A 97 -15.43 -1.49 4.90
CA ASN A 97 -16.54 -2.38 4.54
C ASN A 97 -16.73 -2.55 3.03
N HIS A 98 -15.91 -1.89 2.20
CA HIS A 98 -16.05 -1.99 0.76
C HIS A 98 -15.68 -3.41 0.27
N PRO A 99 -16.49 -4.04 -0.62
CA PRO A 99 -16.22 -5.42 -1.06
C PRO A 99 -14.84 -5.63 -1.69
N GLN A 100 -14.32 -4.61 -2.38
CA GLN A 100 -12.99 -4.65 -3.01
C GLN A 100 -11.84 -4.43 -2.02
N TRP A 101 -12.11 -3.93 -0.81
CA TRP A 101 -11.05 -3.65 0.17
C TRP A 101 -10.28 -4.91 0.56
N LYS A 102 -10.99 -6.03 0.72
CA LYS A 102 -10.36 -7.33 1.01
C LYS A 102 -9.40 -7.78 -0.09
N ASP A 103 -9.68 -7.45 -1.35
CA ASP A 103 -8.79 -7.77 -2.47
C ASP A 103 -7.51 -6.93 -2.41
N ILE A 104 -7.63 -5.63 -2.09
CA ILE A 104 -6.47 -4.75 -1.84
C ILE A 104 -5.60 -5.31 -0.71
N GLN A 105 -6.19 -5.71 0.42
CA GLN A 105 -5.46 -6.31 1.54
C GLN A 105 -4.68 -7.56 1.13
N ASN A 106 -5.29 -8.44 0.33
CA ASN A 106 -4.64 -9.65 -0.15
C ASN A 106 -3.50 -9.34 -1.12
N LYS A 107 -3.70 -8.40 -2.06
CA LYS A 107 -2.65 -7.98 -3.01
C LYS A 107 -1.46 -7.35 -2.29
N ALA A 108 -1.71 -6.51 -1.28
CA ALA A 108 -0.64 -5.94 -0.45
C ALA A 108 0.19 -7.04 0.25
N ARG A 109 -0.49 -8.07 0.78
CA ARG A 109 0.18 -9.23 1.41
C ARG A 109 1.03 -10.01 0.41
N SER A 110 0.47 -10.38 -0.74
CA SER A 110 1.21 -11.10 -1.77
C SER A 110 2.40 -10.31 -2.30
N LEU A 111 2.29 -8.99 -2.37
CA LEU A 111 3.41 -8.13 -2.75
C LEU A 111 4.52 -8.14 -1.70
N LEU A 112 4.19 -8.08 -0.41
CA LEU A 112 5.16 -8.22 0.68
C LEU A 112 5.87 -9.57 0.63
N GLU A 113 5.13 -10.67 0.44
CA GLU A 113 5.70 -12.02 0.29
C GLU A 113 6.69 -12.10 -0.87
N LEU A 114 6.33 -11.53 -2.03
CA LEU A 114 7.20 -11.47 -3.21
C LEU A 114 8.49 -10.66 -2.98
N PHE A 115 8.44 -9.65 -2.11
CA PHE A 115 9.64 -8.89 -1.72
C PHE A 115 10.49 -9.61 -0.68
N GLU A 116 9.95 -10.57 0.07
CA GLU A 116 10.67 -11.39 1.05
C GLU A 116 11.33 -12.62 0.41
N GLU A 117 10.75 -13.19 -0.65
CA GLU A 117 11.28 -14.37 -1.36
C GLU A 117 12.59 -14.10 -2.12
N ASP A 118 12.83 -12.85 -2.53
CA ASP A 118 14.02 -12.40 -3.27
C ASP A 118 15.14 -11.85 -2.35
N ASP A 119 15.01 -11.98 -1.02
CA ASP A 119 15.79 -11.28 0.01
C ASP A 119 16.78 -12.14 0.83
#